data_AF-A0A938GRZ0-F1
#
_entry.id   AF-A0A938GRZ0-F1
#
_cell.length_a   1.000
_cell.length_b   1.000
_cell.length_c   1.000
_cell.angle_alpha   90.00
_cell.angle_beta   90.00
_cell.angle_gamma   90.00
#
_symmetry.space_group_name_H-M   'P 1'
#
loop_
_entity.id
_entity.type
_entity.pdbx_description
1 polymer ?
#
loop_
_entity_poly.entity_id
_entity_poly.type
_entity_poly.pdbx_seq_one_letter_code
_entity_poly.pdbx_strand_id
1 'polypeptide(L)'
;MFAQTTSMHPAGRMPVLALYLLVGFVVLGTGCAGPGSRKPGALLKRSGDEIIVAGQLFHTGTRVITWMDPGGYDAYRVERRFVAITESSWERSVTALPAKASPNRYGLRQERLTPEQAETVRGGGWPLDLLQQTVDQFVIHFDASGTSRRCFETLHDKRCLSVHFMIDLDGTIYQTLDLKERAWHATTSNGRSVGVELASPGAFPPTATKGARDWYQRRQDGYMRIAVPGGNDRAGFKVPGYDPSPARPELIQGVIQGQTLQQYDFTEAQYRALEKLTATLCRVFPKLRCDYPRGLDGHLVREKLPDEVLKDYSGLIGHYHIQTDKVDPGPAMDWDRVINGARKLSR
;
A
#
# COMPACT_ATOMS: atom_id res chain seq x y z
N MET A 1 -57.15 -42.26 -83.01
CA MET A 1 -58.40 -41.77 -82.38
C MET A 1 -57.97 -40.92 -81.18
N PHE A 2 -58.21 -39.61 -81.28
CA PHE A 2 -58.26 -38.55 -80.24
C PHE A 2 -57.25 -38.58 -79.06
N ALA A 3 -56.28 -37.65 -79.03
CA ALA A 3 -56.36 -36.29 -78.45
C ALA A 3 -56.07 -36.31 -76.93
N GLN A 4 -55.32 -35.41 -76.28
CA GLN A 4 -54.92 -34.04 -76.61
C GLN A 4 -53.84 -33.59 -75.58
N THR A 5 -52.79 -32.88 -76.05
CA THR A 5 -52.25 -31.58 -75.56
C THR A 5 -51.94 -31.36 -74.06
N THR A 6 -50.87 -30.71 -73.59
CA THR A 6 -49.88 -29.79 -74.20
C THR A 6 -48.83 -29.34 -73.16
N SER A 7 -47.66 -28.92 -73.69
CA SER A 7 -46.86 -27.73 -73.29
C SER A 7 -45.94 -27.86 -72.05
N MET A 8 -44.69 -27.38 -72.02
CA MET A 8 -43.82 -26.60 -72.93
C MET A 8 -42.37 -26.81 -72.41
N HIS A 9 -41.41 -27.17 -73.27
CA HIS A 9 -40.26 -26.35 -73.72
C HIS A 9 -38.98 -26.34 -72.84
N PRO A 10 -37.78 -26.03 -73.40
CA PRO A 10 -36.80 -27.09 -73.64
C PRO A 10 -35.36 -26.79 -73.19
N ALA A 11 -34.50 -27.79 -73.42
CA ALA A 11 -33.10 -27.72 -73.87
C ALA A 11 -32.00 -27.19 -72.94
N GLY A 12 -30.88 -27.92 -72.89
CA GLY A 12 -29.58 -27.35 -72.53
C GLY A 12 -28.64 -28.33 -71.82
N ARG A 13 -27.81 -29.04 -72.59
CA ARG A 13 -26.62 -29.78 -72.12
C ARG A 13 -25.60 -28.80 -71.52
N MET A 14 -24.80 -29.22 -70.53
CA MET A 14 -23.35 -28.89 -70.49
C MET A 14 -22.55 -29.84 -69.55
N PRO A 15 -21.26 -30.09 -69.84
CA PRO A 15 -20.36 -30.95 -69.06
C PRO A 15 -19.33 -30.20 -68.17
N VAL A 16 -18.79 -30.94 -67.19
CA VAL A 16 -17.46 -30.88 -66.51
C VAL A 16 -16.75 -29.52 -66.35
N LEU A 17 -16.46 -29.12 -65.09
CA LEU A 17 -15.23 -28.35 -64.78
C LEU A 17 -14.73 -28.53 -63.33
N ALA A 18 -13.45 -28.92 -63.25
CA ALA A 18 -12.37 -28.64 -62.29
C ALA A 18 -12.65 -28.27 -60.81
N LEU A 19 -11.98 -29.06 -59.96
CA LEU A 19 -11.74 -28.92 -58.53
C LEU A 19 -10.81 -27.73 -58.20
N TYR A 20 -11.28 -26.78 -57.38
CA TYR A 20 -10.43 -25.77 -56.72
C TYR A 20 -10.32 -26.08 -55.23
N LEU A 21 -9.10 -26.42 -54.77
CA LEU A 21 -8.72 -26.47 -53.37
C LEU A 21 -8.27 -25.07 -52.93
N LEU A 22 -9.09 -24.41 -52.11
CA LEU A 22 -8.75 -23.12 -51.49
C LEU A 22 -8.80 -23.32 -49.97
N VAL A 23 -7.69 -23.76 -49.39
CA VAL A 23 -7.50 -23.80 -47.93
C VAL A 23 -7.10 -22.39 -47.50
N GLY A 24 -8.07 -21.66 -46.96
CA GLY A 24 -7.88 -20.31 -46.43
C GLY A 24 -6.94 -20.32 -45.23
N PHE A 25 -5.88 -19.51 -45.30
CA PHE A 25 -5.11 -19.09 -44.14
C PHE A 25 -6.01 -18.23 -43.25
N VAL A 26 -6.48 -18.79 -42.13
CA VAL A 26 -7.01 -17.98 -41.03
C VAL A 26 -5.82 -17.34 -40.35
N VAL A 27 -5.50 -16.11 -40.74
CA VAL A 27 -4.64 -15.23 -39.95
C VAL A 27 -5.45 -14.87 -38.70
N LEU A 28 -5.17 -15.57 -37.59
CA LEU A 28 -5.55 -15.11 -36.26
C LEU A 28 -4.78 -13.82 -36.00
N GLY A 29 -5.40 -12.69 -36.34
CA GLY A 29 -4.96 -11.38 -35.89
C GLY A 29 -5.04 -11.36 -34.37
N THR A 30 -3.93 -11.65 -33.69
CA THR A 30 -3.73 -11.20 -32.31
C THR A 30 -3.76 -9.69 -32.36
N GLY A 31 -4.93 -9.12 -32.07
CA GLY A 31 -5.11 -7.70 -31.94
C GLY A 31 -4.18 -7.19 -30.85
N CYS A 32 -3.03 -6.65 -31.26
CA CYS A 32 -2.30 -5.70 -30.44
C CYS A 32 -3.31 -4.61 -30.09
N ALA A 33 -3.70 -4.53 -28.82
CA ALA A 33 -4.48 -3.42 -28.31
C ALA A 33 -3.74 -2.14 -28.75
N GLY A 34 -4.31 -1.43 -29.72
CA GLY A 34 -3.71 -0.22 -30.26
C GLY A 34 -3.48 0.77 -29.11
N PRO A 35 -2.44 1.62 -29.17
CA PRO A 35 -2.26 2.66 -28.17
C PRO A 35 -3.56 3.46 -28.11
N GLY A 36 -4.24 3.39 -26.95
CA GLY A 36 -5.46 4.14 -26.70
C GLY A 36 -5.30 5.56 -27.21
N SER A 37 -6.34 6.09 -27.86
CA SER A 37 -6.28 7.34 -28.62
C SER A 37 -5.49 8.40 -27.86
N ARG A 38 -4.28 8.72 -28.31
CA ARG A 38 -3.42 9.79 -27.75
C ARG A 38 -3.94 11.17 -28.14
N LYS A 39 -5.26 11.33 -28.12
CA LYS A 39 -5.93 12.59 -28.44
C LYS A 39 -5.89 13.47 -27.17
N PRO A 40 -5.57 14.76 -27.28
CA PRO A 40 -5.72 15.70 -26.16
C PRO A 40 -7.11 15.57 -25.53
N GLY A 41 -7.16 15.45 -24.19
CA GLY A 41 -8.39 15.23 -23.43
C GLY A 41 -8.85 13.77 -23.28
N ALA A 42 -8.18 12.79 -23.91
CA ALA A 42 -8.47 11.38 -23.68
C ALA A 42 -8.03 10.95 -22.26
N LEU A 43 -8.93 10.26 -21.55
CA LEU A 43 -8.66 9.77 -20.20
C LEU A 43 -7.60 8.66 -20.21
N LEU A 44 -6.53 8.84 -19.44
CA LEU A 44 -5.60 7.76 -19.10
C LEU A 44 -6.08 7.09 -17.80
N LYS A 45 -6.63 5.89 -17.91
CA LYS A 45 -7.15 5.14 -16.77
C LYS A 45 -6.05 4.28 -16.14
N ARG A 46 -5.87 4.40 -14.82
CA ARG A 46 -5.01 3.52 -14.02
C ARG A 46 -5.62 2.12 -13.88
N SER A 47 -4.77 1.11 -13.71
CA SER A 47 -5.16 -0.27 -13.45
C SER A 47 -5.61 -0.47 -12.00
N GLY A 48 -5.12 0.39 -11.09
CA GLY A 48 -5.47 0.38 -9.67
C GLY A 48 -4.52 -0.46 -8.82
N ASP A 49 -3.36 -0.81 -9.34
CA ASP A 49 -2.29 -1.52 -8.63
C ASP A 49 -0.96 -0.75 -8.61
N GLU A 50 -0.97 0.47 -9.15
CA GLU A 50 0.21 1.31 -9.26
C GLU A 50 0.41 2.17 -8.01
N ILE A 51 1.64 2.29 -7.51
CA ILE A 51 2.06 3.35 -6.60
C ILE A 51 2.69 4.51 -7.39
N ILE A 52 2.72 5.70 -6.80
CA ILE A 52 3.32 6.90 -7.39
C ILE A 52 4.65 7.20 -6.72
N VAL A 53 5.71 7.32 -7.51
CA VAL A 53 7.07 7.64 -7.07
C VAL A 53 7.62 8.76 -7.93
N ALA A 54 7.83 9.92 -7.34
CA ALA A 54 8.28 11.13 -8.03
C ALA A 54 7.41 11.45 -9.27
N GLY A 55 6.08 11.36 -9.12
CA GLY A 55 5.10 11.58 -10.18
C GLY A 55 4.98 10.43 -11.20
N GLN A 56 5.74 9.35 -11.07
CA GLN A 56 5.73 8.21 -11.99
C GLN A 56 4.99 7.02 -11.39
N LEU A 57 4.29 6.23 -12.22
CA LEU A 57 3.47 5.10 -11.79
C LEU A 57 4.25 3.78 -11.89
N PHE A 58 4.24 2.98 -10.82
CA PHE A 58 4.90 1.68 -10.75
C PHE A 58 3.93 0.60 -10.30
N HIS A 59 3.81 -0.49 -11.07
CA HIS A 59 2.97 -1.63 -10.70
C HIS A 59 3.44 -2.30 -9.40
N THR A 60 2.48 -2.65 -8.55
CA THR A 60 2.69 -3.40 -7.30
C THR A 60 2.00 -4.77 -7.35
N GLY A 61 1.07 -4.99 -8.28
CA GLY A 61 0.35 -6.26 -8.40
C GLY A 61 -0.64 -6.54 -7.26
N THR A 62 -1.00 -5.52 -6.48
CA THR A 62 -2.09 -5.55 -5.48
C THR A 62 -2.84 -4.24 -5.51
N ARG A 63 -4.07 -4.20 -4.97
CA ARG A 63 -4.91 -2.99 -4.98
C ARG A 63 -4.22 -1.83 -4.26
N VAL A 64 -4.13 -0.70 -4.95
CA VAL A 64 -3.65 0.59 -4.44
C VAL A 64 -4.70 1.67 -4.71
N ILE A 65 -5.10 2.39 -3.67
CA ILE A 65 -5.89 3.61 -3.73
C ILE A 65 -4.99 4.78 -3.36
N THR A 66 -4.70 5.64 -4.32
CA THR A 66 -3.88 6.84 -4.12
C THR A 66 -4.73 8.01 -3.62
N TRP A 67 -4.09 9.07 -3.15
CA TRP A 67 -4.75 10.32 -2.78
C TRP A 67 -5.57 10.97 -3.90
N MET A 68 -5.25 10.64 -5.17
CA MET A 68 -5.97 11.15 -6.34
C MET A 68 -7.24 10.36 -6.66
N ASP A 69 -7.35 9.13 -6.15
CA ASP A 69 -8.48 8.27 -6.48
C ASP A 69 -9.71 8.61 -5.63
N PRO A 70 -10.94 8.40 -6.15
CA PRO A 70 -12.15 8.49 -5.34
C PRO A 70 -12.06 7.59 -4.09
N GLY A 71 -12.30 8.18 -2.93
CA GLY A 71 -12.20 7.49 -1.64
C GLY A 71 -10.78 7.35 -1.10
N GLY A 72 -9.76 7.82 -1.82
CA GLY A 72 -8.39 7.96 -1.34
C GLY A 72 -8.26 8.95 -0.18
N TYR A 73 -7.15 8.83 0.55
CA TYR A 73 -6.80 9.73 1.63
C TYR A 73 -5.73 10.71 1.15
N ASP A 74 -6.04 12.01 1.21
CA ASP A 74 -5.23 13.07 0.63
C ASP A 74 -4.51 13.87 1.72
N ALA A 75 -3.24 13.53 1.96
CA ALA A 75 -2.40 14.21 2.94
C ALA A 75 -1.80 15.53 2.43
N TYR A 76 -2.09 15.93 1.17
CA TYR A 76 -1.78 17.27 0.68
C TYR A 76 -2.79 18.32 1.15
N ARG A 77 -3.98 17.90 1.62
CA ARG A 77 -4.99 18.82 2.15
C ARG A 77 -4.58 19.40 3.49
N VAL A 78 -4.90 20.66 3.71
CA VAL A 78 -4.63 21.33 4.99
C VAL A 78 -5.79 21.15 5.96
N GLU A 79 -6.99 20.96 5.43
CA GLU A 79 -8.24 20.78 6.14
C GLU A 79 -8.33 19.41 6.81
N ARG A 80 -9.07 19.36 7.92
CA ARG A 80 -9.46 18.09 8.55
C ARG A 80 -10.50 17.36 7.70
N ARG A 81 -10.31 16.07 7.47
CA ARG A 81 -11.14 15.27 6.56
C ARG A 81 -12.44 14.78 7.20
N PHE A 82 -12.44 14.48 8.49
CA PHE A 82 -13.51 13.74 9.16
C PHE A 82 -14.34 14.59 10.12
N VAL A 83 -14.34 15.90 9.91
CA VAL A 83 -15.21 16.86 10.62
C VAL A 83 -16.14 17.56 9.63
N ALA A 84 -17.13 18.29 10.15
CA ALA A 84 -18.01 19.09 9.30
C ALA A 84 -17.20 20.11 8.49
N ILE A 85 -17.60 20.38 7.25
CA ILE A 85 -16.91 21.31 6.35
C ILE A 85 -16.79 22.73 6.95
N THR A 86 -17.77 23.13 7.76
CA THR A 86 -17.78 24.41 8.48
C THR A 86 -16.75 24.48 9.61
N GLU A 87 -16.13 23.36 9.98
CA GLU A 87 -15.13 23.23 11.05
C GLU A 87 -13.78 22.68 10.55
N SER A 88 -13.67 22.34 9.26
CA SER A 88 -12.52 21.62 8.71
C SER A 88 -11.32 22.51 8.40
N SER A 89 -11.53 23.83 8.25
CA SER A 89 -10.46 24.75 7.86
C SER A 89 -9.32 24.78 8.87
N TRP A 90 -8.13 25.15 8.39
CA TRP A 90 -6.94 25.26 9.24
C TRP A 90 -7.16 26.26 10.39
N GLU A 91 -7.72 27.43 10.07
CA GLU A 91 -7.97 28.53 11.01
C GLU A 91 -8.87 28.09 12.17
N ARG A 92 -9.86 27.23 11.89
CA ARG A 92 -10.77 26.71 12.91
C ARG A 92 -10.19 25.55 13.71
N SER A 93 -9.19 24.88 13.17
CA SER A 93 -8.61 23.67 13.76
C SER A 93 -7.39 23.97 14.63
N VAL A 94 -6.63 25.03 14.32
CA VAL A 94 -5.30 25.28 14.90
C VAL A 94 -5.27 25.28 16.43
N THR A 95 -6.31 25.78 17.09
CA THR A 95 -6.38 25.84 18.56
C THR A 95 -6.59 24.48 19.23
N ALA A 96 -7.12 23.50 18.50
CA ALA A 96 -7.34 22.13 18.96
C ALA A 96 -6.22 21.17 18.54
N LEU A 97 -5.23 21.66 17.78
CA LEU A 97 -4.11 20.88 17.25
C LEU A 97 -2.85 21.03 18.14
N PRO A 98 -1.86 20.14 17.99
CA PRO A 98 -0.60 20.27 18.72
C PRO A 98 0.06 21.64 18.49
N ALA A 99 0.75 22.18 19.49
CA ALA A 99 1.36 23.51 19.41
C ALA A 99 2.39 23.67 18.26
N LYS A 100 2.98 22.57 17.78
CA LYS A 100 3.91 22.55 16.64
C LYS A 100 3.24 22.21 15.30
N ALA A 101 1.90 22.19 15.26
CA ALA A 101 1.17 21.89 14.05
C ALA A 101 1.47 22.91 12.95
N SER A 102 1.47 22.43 11.72
CA SER A 102 1.61 23.21 10.50
C SER A 102 0.46 22.85 9.57
N PRO A 103 0.02 23.76 8.68
CA PRO A 103 -0.96 23.43 7.65
C PRO A 103 -0.52 22.23 6.80
N ASN A 104 0.76 22.20 6.42
CA ASN A 104 1.35 21.06 5.73
C ASN A 104 1.75 20.00 6.74
N ARG A 105 1.45 18.73 6.44
CA ARG A 105 1.78 17.57 7.28
C ARG A 105 2.92 16.74 6.71
N TYR A 106 3.66 17.32 5.78
CA TYR A 106 4.79 16.76 5.06
C TYR A 106 5.79 17.89 4.78
N GLY A 107 6.97 17.56 4.26
CA GLY A 107 7.93 18.56 3.82
C GLY A 107 8.87 18.04 2.74
N LEU A 108 9.93 18.79 2.48
CA LEU A 108 10.97 18.38 1.54
C LEU A 108 11.99 17.46 2.24
N ARG A 109 12.45 16.40 1.55
CA ARG A 109 13.55 15.52 1.98
C ARG A 109 14.88 16.23 1.74
N GLN A 110 15.31 17.10 2.67
CA GLN A 110 16.49 17.95 2.47
C GLN A 110 17.74 17.42 3.16
N GLU A 111 17.59 16.53 4.15
CA GLU A 111 18.64 16.17 5.11
C GLU A 111 19.87 15.50 4.47
N ARG A 112 19.75 15.01 3.24
CA ARG A 112 20.80 14.31 2.49
C ARG A 112 21.14 14.93 1.15
N LEU A 113 20.57 16.10 0.84
CA LEU A 113 20.80 16.80 -0.41
C LEU A 113 21.96 17.79 -0.27
N THR A 114 22.73 17.97 -1.34
CA THR A 114 23.58 19.17 -1.46
C THR A 114 22.71 20.42 -1.62
N PRO A 115 23.25 21.62 -1.37
CA PRO A 115 22.51 22.87 -1.61
C PRO A 115 21.94 22.98 -3.04
N GLU A 116 22.70 22.56 -4.05
CA GLU A 116 22.30 22.60 -5.46
C GLU A 116 21.18 21.60 -5.77
N GLN A 117 21.25 20.40 -5.18
CA GLN A 117 20.19 19.40 -5.26
C GLN A 117 18.91 19.91 -4.58
N ALA A 118 19.03 20.54 -3.41
CA ALA A 118 17.90 21.13 -2.70
C ALA A 118 17.21 22.25 -3.52
N GLU A 119 18.00 23.11 -4.18
CA GLU A 119 17.48 24.12 -5.12
C GLU A 119 16.73 23.47 -6.29
N THR A 120 17.27 22.38 -6.85
CA THR A 120 16.66 21.64 -7.97
C THR A 120 15.27 21.11 -7.61
N VAL A 121 15.12 20.53 -6.41
CA VAL A 121 13.86 19.86 -6.03
C VAL A 121 12.86 20.77 -5.30
N ARG A 122 13.26 21.99 -4.92
CA ARG A 122 12.41 22.94 -4.16
C ARG A 122 11.04 23.16 -4.81
N GLY A 123 10.97 23.20 -6.13
CA GLY A 123 9.78 23.56 -6.91
C GLY A 123 8.81 22.41 -7.25
N GLY A 124 9.08 21.18 -6.81
CA GLY A 124 8.11 20.07 -6.94
C GLY A 124 8.40 19.02 -8.03
N GLY A 125 9.56 19.10 -8.69
CA GLY A 125 10.08 18.05 -9.57
C GLY A 125 11.24 17.32 -8.91
N TRP A 126 11.01 16.09 -8.44
CA TRP A 126 12.09 15.21 -8.02
C TRP A 126 12.52 14.35 -9.21
N PRO A 127 13.78 14.45 -9.66
CA PRO A 127 14.35 13.43 -10.53
C PRO A 127 14.29 12.08 -9.80
N LEU A 128 13.79 11.05 -10.48
CA LEU A 128 13.64 9.72 -9.88
C LEU A 128 14.98 9.17 -9.40
N ASP A 129 16.04 9.36 -10.17
CA ASP A 129 17.41 8.95 -9.84
C ASP A 129 17.94 9.62 -8.56
N LEU A 130 17.63 10.89 -8.34
CA LEU A 130 17.97 11.59 -7.10
C LEU A 130 17.18 11.03 -5.90
N LEU A 131 15.88 10.75 -6.08
CA LEU A 131 15.07 10.11 -5.03
C LEU A 131 15.59 8.69 -4.71
N GLN A 132 15.97 7.93 -5.75
CA GLN A 132 16.59 6.61 -5.64
C GLN A 132 17.91 6.60 -4.87
N GLN A 133 18.65 7.70 -4.90
CA GLN A 133 19.87 7.88 -4.12
C GLN A 133 19.61 8.34 -2.68
N THR A 134 18.42 8.86 -2.39
CA THR A 134 18.05 9.46 -1.10
C THR A 134 17.35 8.47 -0.19
N VAL A 135 16.39 7.72 -0.74
CA VAL A 135 15.56 6.77 0.00
C VAL A 135 16.25 5.42 0.11
N ASP A 136 16.50 4.97 1.34
CA ASP A 136 17.17 3.70 1.63
C ASP A 136 16.60 2.96 2.85
N GLN A 137 15.53 3.47 3.44
CA GLN A 137 14.82 2.85 4.56
C GLN A 137 13.32 2.69 4.27
N PHE A 138 12.73 1.59 4.76
CA PHE A 138 11.29 1.37 4.75
C PHE A 138 10.81 1.07 6.17
N VAL A 139 10.12 2.04 6.79
CA VAL A 139 9.69 1.95 8.19
C VAL A 139 8.30 1.34 8.26
N ILE A 140 8.18 0.25 9.03
CA ILE A 140 6.93 -0.45 9.27
C ILE A 140 6.39 -0.07 10.65
N HIS A 141 5.14 0.35 10.68
CA HIS A 141 4.38 0.74 11.87
C HIS A 141 3.14 -0.15 12.00
N PHE A 142 2.52 -0.13 13.18
CA PHE A 142 1.10 -0.42 13.31
C PHE A 142 0.37 0.86 13.73
N ASP A 143 -0.90 0.99 13.34
CA ASP A 143 -1.62 2.26 13.51
C ASP A 143 -2.27 2.46 14.90
N ALA A 144 -2.37 1.39 15.69
CA ALA A 144 -3.13 1.33 16.96
C ALA A 144 -4.57 1.85 16.84
N SER A 145 -5.10 1.88 15.61
CA SER A 145 -6.38 2.49 15.23
C SER A 145 -7.32 1.45 14.61
N GLY A 146 -6.76 0.36 14.10
CA GLY A 146 -7.45 -0.84 13.63
C GLY A 146 -8.09 -0.74 12.24
N THR A 147 -8.09 0.43 11.60
CA THR A 147 -8.46 0.61 10.19
C THR A 147 -7.71 1.80 9.59
N SER A 148 -7.42 1.76 8.29
CA SER A 148 -6.73 2.88 7.60
C SER A 148 -7.52 4.19 7.67
N ARG A 149 -8.86 4.12 7.74
CA ARG A 149 -9.71 5.30 7.97
C ARG A 149 -9.38 5.98 9.30
N ARG A 150 -9.34 5.21 10.39
CA ARG A 150 -9.05 5.75 11.73
C ARG A 150 -7.58 6.16 11.87
N CYS A 151 -6.67 5.42 11.23
CA CYS A 151 -5.27 5.82 11.11
C CYS A 151 -5.15 7.20 10.49
N PHE A 152 -5.75 7.42 9.32
CA PHE A 152 -5.70 8.73 8.65
C PHE A 152 -6.35 9.83 9.49
N GLU A 153 -7.47 9.55 10.15
CA GLU A 153 -8.11 10.51 11.07
C GLU A 153 -7.15 10.91 12.21
N THR A 154 -6.47 9.94 12.81
CA THR A 154 -5.51 10.19 13.88
C THR A 154 -4.32 10.99 13.39
N LEU A 155 -3.66 10.53 12.32
CA LEU A 155 -2.47 11.19 11.78
C LEU A 155 -2.81 12.59 11.26
N HIS A 156 -3.79 12.69 10.36
CA HIS A 156 -4.11 13.93 9.65
C HIS A 156 -4.90 14.92 10.51
N ASP A 157 -6.03 14.50 11.08
CA ASP A 157 -6.97 15.45 11.70
C ASP A 157 -6.61 15.80 13.13
N LYS A 158 -5.91 14.92 13.85
CA LYS A 158 -5.68 15.06 15.30
C LYS A 158 -4.22 15.32 15.68
N ARG A 159 -3.28 14.71 14.95
CA ARG A 159 -1.86 14.72 15.32
C ARG A 159 -1.00 15.60 14.42
N CYS A 160 -1.52 16.04 13.28
CA CYS A 160 -0.75 16.74 12.24
C CYS A 160 0.50 15.96 11.81
N LEU A 161 0.35 14.65 11.60
CA LEU A 161 1.36 13.73 11.09
C LEU A 161 0.91 13.18 9.73
N SER A 162 1.80 12.43 9.08
CA SER A 162 1.51 11.77 7.80
C SER A 162 2.34 10.50 7.64
N VAL A 163 1.89 9.65 6.72
CA VAL A 163 2.61 8.44 6.31
C VAL A 163 2.39 8.21 4.82
N HIS A 164 3.36 7.63 4.13
CA HIS A 164 3.24 7.38 2.69
C HIS A 164 2.15 6.35 2.39
N PHE A 165 2.14 5.24 3.14
CA PHE A 165 1.22 4.14 2.93
C PHE A 165 0.46 3.77 4.20
N MET A 166 -0.77 3.29 4.01
CA MET A 166 -1.53 2.55 5.03
C MET A 166 -2.03 1.25 4.40
N ILE A 167 -1.98 0.13 5.11
CA ILE A 167 -2.55 -1.15 4.65
C ILE A 167 -3.68 -1.54 5.59
N ASP A 168 -4.89 -1.56 5.06
CA ASP A 168 -6.09 -1.91 5.82
C ASP A 168 -6.18 -3.42 6.09
N LEU A 169 -7.10 -3.84 6.96
CA LEU A 169 -7.23 -5.25 7.35
C LEU A 169 -7.52 -6.19 6.17
N ASP A 170 -8.12 -5.68 5.08
CA ASP A 170 -8.40 -6.41 3.84
C ASP A 170 -7.26 -6.41 2.82
N GLY A 171 -6.10 -5.85 3.18
CA GLY A 171 -4.92 -5.76 2.33
C GLY A 171 -4.97 -4.64 1.28
N THR A 172 -5.99 -3.78 1.30
CA THR A 172 -6.01 -2.58 0.46
C THR A 172 -4.90 -1.63 0.89
N ILE A 173 -4.03 -1.25 -0.05
CA ILE A 173 -3.02 -0.22 0.16
C ILE A 173 -3.64 1.14 -0.14
N TYR A 174 -3.50 2.09 0.79
CA TYR A 174 -3.75 3.50 0.56
C TYR A 174 -2.43 4.24 0.48
N GLN A 175 -2.17 4.96 -0.61
CA GLN A 175 -1.04 5.87 -0.72
C GLN A 175 -1.50 7.31 -0.50
N THR A 176 -1.02 7.98 0.55
CA THR A 176 -1.51 9.33 0.93
C THR A 176 -0.64 10.48 0.43
N LEU A 177 0.61 10.18 0.09
CA LEU A 177 1.62 11.11 -0.43
C LEU A 177 2.45 10.43 -1.52
N ASP A 178 2.96 11.24 -2.45
CA ASP A 178 4.05 10.81 -3.32
C ASP A 178 5.29 10.51 -2.46
N LEU A 179 6.09 9.51 -2.85
CA LEU A 179 7.32 9.15 -2.15
C LEU A 179 8.40 10.23 -2.24
N LYS A 180 8.26 11.22 -3.14
CA LYS A 180 9.12 12.41 -3.15
C LYS A 180 8.97 13.26 -1.88
N GLU A 181 7.80 13.21 -1.23
CA GLU A 181 7.56 13.98 -0.01
C GLU A 181 8.25 13.35 1.19
N ARG A 182 8.67 14.18 2.13
CA ARG A 182 9.06 13.76 3.48
C ARG A 182 7.81 13.71 4.35
N ALA A 183 7.23 12.52 4.52
CA ALA A 183 6.17 12.31 5.52
C ALA A 183 6.72 12.40 6.96
N TRP A 184 5.84 12.64 7.93
CA TRP A 184 6.20 12.81 9.35
C TRP A 184 5.76 11.59 10.16
N HIS A 185 6.52 10.50 10.09
CA HIS A 185 6.19 9.22 10.70
C HIS A 185 7.28 8.61 11.59
N ALA A 186 8.56 8.93 11.38
CA ALA A 186 9.69 8.24 12.01
C ALA A 186 10.85 9.19 12.37
N THR A 187 10.54 10.36 12.91
CA THR A 187 11.50 11.35 13.46
C THR A 187 12.80 11.52 12.63
N THR A 188 13.91 10.92 13.07
CA THR A 188 15.25 11.05 12.47
C THR A 188 15.39 10.36 11.11
N SER A 189 14.53 9.39 10.81
CA SER A 189 14.52 8.67 9.53
C SER A 189 13.63 9.30 8.46
N ASN A 190 12.75 10.26 8.81
CA ASN A 190 11.76 10.83 7.89
C ASN A 190 12.33 11.22 6.50
N GLY A 191 13.48 11.90 6.47
CA GLY A 191 14.10 12.39 5.24
C GLY A 191 14.55 11.30 4.26
N ARG A 192 14.89 10.11 4.78
CA ARG A 192 15.48 9.00 4.00
C ARG A 192 14.59 7.77 3.91
N SER A 193 13.40 7.81 4.51
CA SER A 193 12.52 6.66 4.59
C SER A 193 11.19 6.84 3.87
N VAL A 194 10.65 5.72 3.42
CA VAL A 194 9.22 5.53 3.16
C VAL A 194 8.61 4.88 4.41
N GLY A 195 7.34 5.14 4.68
CA GLY A 195 6.65 4.64 5.87
C GLY A 195 5.35 3.93 5.51
N VAL A 196 5.00 2.88 6.23
CA VAL A 196 3.72 2.18 6.12
C VAL A 196 3.08 1.94 7.49
N GLU A 197 1.82 2.29 7.63
CA GLU A 197 0.98 1.95 8.78
C GLU A 197 0.16 0.70 8.49
N LEU A 198 0.30 -0.34 9.30
CA LEU A 198 -0.57 -1.51 9.22
C LEU A 198 -1.75 -1.35 10.16
N ALA A 199 -2.97 -1.48 9.64
CA ALA A 199 -4.19 -1.46 10.44
C ALA A 199 -4.13 -2.54 11.52
N SER A 200 -4.12 -2.13 12.79
CA SER A 200 -4.08 -3.04 13.92
C SER A 200 -4.54 -2.35 15.21
N PRO A 201 -5.24 -3.06 16.10
CA PRO A 201 -5.43 -2.62 17.48
C PRO A 201 -4.12 -2.42 18.26
N GLY A 202 -3.00 -2.94 17.76
CA GLY A 202 -1.66 -2.78 18.32
C GLY A 202 -1.26 -3.88 19.32
N ALA A 203 -0.13 -3.66 19.98
CA ALA A 203 0.42 -4.53 21.04
C ALA A 203 0.08 -3.98 22.43
N PHE A 204 -0.02 -4.86 23.43
CA PHE A 204 -0.44 -4.52 24.79
C PHE A 204 0.32 -5.35 25.84
N PRO A 205 0.51 -4.85 27.07
CA PRO A 205 1.13 -5.64 28.13
C PRO A 205 0.22 -6.83 28.53
N PRO A 206 0.77 -7.95 29.04
CA PRO A 206 -0.01 -9.11 29.47
C PRO A 206 -1.09 -8.81 30.52
N THR A 207 -0.90 -7.75 31.31
CA THR A 207 -1.83 -7.28 32.35
C THR A 207 -3.01 -6.48 31.81
N ALA A 208 -3.01 -6.08 30.52
CA ALA A 208 -4.09 -5.30 29.94
C ALA A 208 -5.39 -6.12 29.87
N THR A 209 -6.45 -5.65 30.51
CA THR A 209 -7.74 -6.36 30.55
C THR A 209 -8.76 -5.88 29.51
N LYS A 210 -8.48 -4.75 28.83
CA LYS A 210 -9.35 -4.09 27.84
C LYS A 210 -8.51 -3.41 26.74
N GLY A 211 -9.18 -2.84 25.73
CA GLY A 211 -8.55 -2.05 24.68
C GLY A 211 -8.32 -2.88 23.43
N ALA A 212 -7.06 -3.09 23.04
CA ALA A 212 -6.72 -3.88 21.86
C ALA A 212 -7.33 -5.30 21.89
N ARG A 213 -7.47 -5.91 23.08
CA ARG A 213 -8.12 -7.23 23.25
C ARG A 213 -9.59 -7.25 22.83
N ASP A 214 -10.32 -6.15 23.01
CA ASP A 214 -11.77 -6.08 22.74
C ASP A 214 -12.09 -6.15 21.23
N TRP A 215 -11.08 -5.95 20.39
CA TRP A 215 -11.16 -6.12 18.95
C TRP A 215 -11.13 -7.58 18.52
N TYR A 216 -10.84 -8.53 19.41
CA TYR A 216 -10.67 -9.93 19.02
C TYR A 216 -11.76 -10.79 19.64
N GLN A 217 -12.44 -11.55 18.80
CA GLN A 217 -13.52 -12.44 19.22
C GLN A 217 -13.25 -13.85 18.71
N ARG A 218 -13.43 -14.84 19.58
CA ARG A 218 -13.36 -16.24 19.18
C ARG A 218 -14.66 -16.62 18.47
N ARG A 219 -14.54 -17.15 17.26
CA ARG A 219 -15.65 -17.70 16.48
C ARG A 219 -16.01 -19.10 16.97
N GLN A 220 -17.19 -19.60 16.56
CA GLN A 220 -17.66 -20.95 16.88
C GLN A 220 -16.76 -22.05 16.32
N ASP A 221 -16.09 -21.79 15.18
CA ASP A 221 -15.11 -22.67 14.54
C ASP A 221 -13.74 -22.69 15.26
N GLY A 222 -13.60 -21.95 16.36
CA GLY A 222 -12.38 -21.86 17.17
C GLY A 222 -11.36 -20.81 16.69
N TYR A 223 -11.54 -20.23 15.49
CA TYR A 223 -10.66 -19.20 14.95
C TYR A 223 -10.94 -17.81 15.56
N MET A 224 -9.92 -16.96 15.57
CA MET A 224 -10.06 -15.56 16.02
C MET A 224 -10.47 -14.67 14.87
N ARG A 225 -11.47 -13.81 15.09
CA ARG A 225 -11.83 -12.72 14.17
C ARG A 225 -11.48 -11.36 14.77
N ILE A 226 -11.25 -10.37 13.90
CA ILE A 226 -11.05 -8.97 14.28
C ILE A 226 -12.40 -8.24 14.18
N ALA A 227 -13.08 -8.07 15.31
CA ALA A 227 -14.34 -7.35 15.41
C ALA A 227 -14.11 -5.84 15.38
N VAL A 228 -14.24 -5.22 14.21
CA VAL A 228 -14.13 -3.76 14.04
C VAL A 228 -15.25 -3.06 14.85
N PRO A 229 -14.92 -2.10 15.75
CA PRO A 229 -15.93 -1.38 16.50
C PRO A 229 -16.87 -0.60 15.58
N GLY A 230 -18.16 -0.91 15.64
CA GLY A 230 -19.19 -0.36 14.76
C GLY A 230 -19.49 -1.19 13.51
N GLY A 231 -18.85 -2.36 13.34
CA GLY A 231 -19.09 -3.31 12.25
C GLY A 231 -18.24 -3.10 11.00
N ASN A 232 -18.11 -4.14 10.18
CA ASN A 232 -17.26 -4.15 8.99
C ASN A 232 -17.71 -3.15 7.92
N ASP A 233 -19.01 -2.86 7.82
CA ASP A 233 -19.54 -1.86 6.89
C ASP A 233 -19.01 -0.44 7.19
N ARG A 234 -18.74 -0.16 8.47
CA ARG A 234 -18.10 1.11 8.90
C ARG A 234 -16.58 1.09 8.76
N ALA A 235 -15.97 -0.08 8.58
CA ALA A 235 -14.54 -0.20 8.35
C ALA A 235 -14.14 0.32 6.96
N GLY A 236 -15.05 0.23 5.98
CA GLY A 236 -14.84 0.75 4.64
C GLY A 236 -13.98 -0.14 3.74
N PHE A 237 -13.90 -1.44 4.06
CA PHE A 237 -13.18 -2.45 3.27
C PHE A 237 -13.61 -2.43 1.79
N LYS A 238 -12.66 -2.72 0.91
CA LYS A 238 -12.84 -2.78 -0.54
C LYS A 238 -13.02 -4.20 -1.05
N VAL A 239 -12.80 -5.20 -0.20
CA VAL A 239 -13.19 -6.58 -0.43
C VAL A 239 -14.59 -6.81 0.16
N PRO A 240 -15.64 -7.00 -0.66
CA PRO A 240 -16.99 -7.24 -0.17
C PRO A 240 -17.08 -8.49 0.72
N GLY A 241 -17.78 -8.39 1.85
CA GLY A 241 -17.97 -9.52 2.77
C GLY A 241 -16.71 -9.97 3.49
N TYR A 242 -15.64 -9.17 3.49
CA TYR A 242 -14.40 -9.53 4.16
C TYR A 242 -14.57 -9.67 5.67
N ASP A 243 -14.20 -10.83 6.20
CA ASP A 243 -14.17 -11.14 7.64
C ASP A 243 -12.71 -11.22 8.12
N PRO A 244 -12.16 -10.14 8.70
CA PRO A 244 -10.75 -10.08 9.06
C PRO A 244 -10.41 -11.07 10.18
N SER A 245 -9.33 -11.81 9.99
CA SER A 245 -8.79 -12.75 10.99
C SER A 245 -7.26 -12.64 11.03
N PRO A 246 -6.62 -12.77 12.21
CA PRO A 246 -5.17 -12.88 12.31
C PRO A 246 -4.63 -14.04 11.46
N ALA A 247 -3.48 -13.85 10.81
CA ALA A 247 -2.81 -14.90 10.04
C ALA A 247 -2.44 -16.11 10.91
N ARG A 248 -1.85 -15.84 12.09
CA ARG A 248 -1.68 -16.82 13.16
C ARG A 248 -2.78 -16.65 14.22
N PRO A 249 -3.53 -17.72 14.55
CA PRO A 249 -4.68 -17.64 15.44
C PRO A 249 -4.32 -17.41 16.92
N GLU A 250 -3.08 -17.71 17.32
CA GLU A 250 -2.59 -17.52 18.68
C GLU A 250 -2.29 -16.07 19.03
N LEU A 251 -2.38 -15.76 20.33
CA LEU A 251 -1.88 -14.50 20.87
C LEU A 251 -0.36 -14.59 20.99
N ILE A 252 0.37 -13.81 20.20
CA ILE A 252 1.83 -13.84 20.15
C ILE A 252 2.37 -12.96 21.27
N GLN A 253 3.28 -13.52 22.07
CA GLN A 253 4.00 -12.80 23.12
C GLN A 253 5.46 -12.61 22.72
N GLY A 254 6.01 -11.42 22.95
CA GLY A 254 7.42 -11.14 22.71
C GLY A 254 7.90 -9.92 23.49
N VAL A 255 9.22 -9.75 23.56
CA VAL A 255 9.87 -8.62 24.24
C VAL A 255 10.32 -7.60 23.20
N ILE A 256 9.91 -6.34 23.35
CA ILE A 256 10.35 -5.19 22.53
C ILE A 256 10.83 -4.10 23.50
N GLN A 257 12.03 -3.55 23.33
CA GLN A 257 12.62 -2.56 24.24
C GLN A 257 12.60 -3.01 25.73
N GLY A 258 12.89 -4.28 26.00
CA GLY A 258 12.80 -4.86 27.34
C GLY A 258 11.38 -5.03 27.90
N GLN A 259 10.33 -4.62 27.17
CA GLN A 259 8.94 -4.73 27.59
C GLN A 259 8.30 -6.01 27.05
N THR A 260 7.70 -6.82 27.92
CA THR A 260 6.88 -7.96 27.48
C THR A 260 5.55 -7.45 26.94
N LEU A 261 5.27 -7.77 25.69
CA LEU A 261 4.06 -7.38 24.97
C LEU A 261 3.36 -8.61 24.40
N GLN A 262 2.05 -8.49 24.21
CA GLN A 262 1.18 -9.42 23.53
C GLN A 262 0.52 -8.72 22.35
N GLN A 263 0.38 -9.41 21.23
CA GLN A 263 -0.19 -8.89 20.01
C GLN A 263 -0.79 -10.05 19.20
N TYR A 264 -2.02 -9.89 18.72
CA TYR A 264 -2.55 -10.80 17.70
C TYR A 264 -1.97 -10.41 16.34
N ASP A 265 -1.81 -11.41 15.49
CA ASP A 265 -1.14 -11.25 14.21
C ASP A 265 -1.89 -10.32 13.24
N PHE A 266 -1.17 -9.80 12.25
CA PHE A 266 -1.74 -9.11 11.10
C PHE A 266 -2.50 -10.09 10.21
N THR A 267 -3.37 -9.60 9.34
CA THR A 267 -4.14 -10.48 8.45
C THR A 267 -3.28 -11.04 7.32
N GLU A 268 -3.69 -12.19 6.78
CA GLU A 268 -3.11 -12.76 5.55
C GLU A 268 -3.12 -11.77 4.37
N ALA A 269 -4.16 -10.94 4.27
CA ALA A 269 -4.28 -9.95 3.21
C ALA A 269 -3.26 -8.80 3.38
N GLN A 270 -3.03 -8.36 4.63
CA GLN A 270 -2.00 -7.36 4.94
C GLN A 270 -0.61 -7.87 4.57
N TYR A 271 -0.27 -9.11 4.94
CA TYR A 271 1.03 -9.68 4.59
C TYR A 271 1.25 -9.76 3.09
N ARG A 272 0.28 -10.27 2.31
CA ARG A 272 0.40 -10.32 0.85
C ARG A 272 0.58 -8.94 0.23
N ALA A 273 -0.10 -7.92 0.76
CA ALA A 273 0.04 -6.55 0.28
C ALA A 273 1.41 -5.96 0.65
N LEU A 274 1.88 -6.19 1.87
CA LEU A 274 3.17 -5.73 2.37
C LEU A 274 4.35 -6.40 1.65
N GLU A 275 4.28 -7.70 1.36
CA GLU A 275 5.28 -8.43 0.57
C GLU A 275 5.44 -7.82 -0.83
N LYS A 276 4.32 -7.52 -1.50
CA LYS A 276 4.30 -6.89 -2.82
C LYS A 276 4.81 -5.45 -2.78
N LEU A 277 4.34 -4.66 -1.83
CA LEU A 277 4.81 -3.28 -1.64
C LEU A 277 6.32 -3.27 -1.36
N THR A 278 6.81 -4.16 -0.50
CA THR A 278 8.24 -4.31 -0.20
C THR A 278 9.03 -4.68 -1.46
N ALA A 279 8.56 -5.65 -2.25
CA ALA A 279 9.21 -6.05 -3.49
C ALA A 279 9.29 -4.90 -4.50
N THR A 280 8.22 -4.10 -4.63
CA THR A 280 8.18 -2.91 -5.49
C THR A 280 9.15 -1.85 -4.98
N LEU A 281 9.12 -1.50 -3.69
CA LEU A 281 10.00 -0.48 -3.12
C LEU A 281 11.48 -0.87 -3.24
N CYS A 282 11.85 -2.12 -2.95
CA CYS A 282 13.25 -2.56 -3.11
C CYS A 282 13.72 -2.57 -4.57
N ARG A 283 12.82 -2.72 -5.55
CA ARG A 283 13.16 -2.60 -6.97
C ARG A 283 13.29 -1.14 -7.41
N VAL A 284 12.39 -0.29 -6.93
CA VAL A 284 12.41 1.14 -7.27
C VAL A 284 13.58 1.83 -6.60
N PHE A 285 13.90 1.50 -5.34
CA PHE A 285 14.96 2.14 -4.55
C PHE A 285 16.16 1.21 -4.38
N PRO A 286 17.21 1.29 -5.22
CA PRO A 286 18.32 0.34 -5.20
C PRO A 286 19.15 0.36 -3.90
N LYS A 287 19.11 1.44 -3.12
CA LYS A 287 19.74 1.52 -1.80
C LYS A 287 18.92 0.86 -0.68
N LEU A 288 17.63 0.62 -0.89
CA LEU A 288 16.74 -0.06 0.06
C LEU A 288 16.93 -1.57 -0.02
N ARG A 289 17.76 -2.11 0.88
CA ARG A 289 17.98 -3.56 0.98
C ARG A 289 16.68 -4.28 1.36
N CYS A 290 16.38 -5.38 0.68
CA CYS A 290 15.27 -6.26 1.06
C CYS A 290 15.69 -7.16 2.24
N ASP A 291 15.90 -6.54 3.40
CA ASP A 291 16.23 -7.20 4.65
C ASP A 291 15.89 -6.34 5.88
N TYR A 292 15.96 -6.92 7.08
CA TYR A 292 15.74 -6.25 8.37
C TYR A 292 16.96 -6.41 9.32
N PRO A 293 17.07 -5.60 10.40
CA PRO A 293 18.21 -5.66 11.31
C PRO A 293 18.25 -6.98 12.10
N ARG A 294 19.39 -7.68 12.06
CA ARG A 294 19.66 -8.87 12.86
C ARG A 294 20.86 -8.65 13.77
N GLY A 295 20.81 -9.23 14.97
CA GLY A 295 21.92 -9.30 15.89
C GLY A 295 23.02 -10.24 15.39
N LEU A 296 24.11 -10.34 16.14
CA LEU A 296 25.23 -11.24 15.84
C LEU A 296 24.81 -12.73 15.89
N ASP A 297 23.72 -13.03 16.60
CA ASP A 297 23.09 -14.34 16.69
C ASP A 297 22.20 -14.67 15.48
N GLY A 298 22.04 -13.74 14.53
CA GLY A 298 21.14 -13.90 13.38
C GLY A 298 19.66 -13.76 13.72
N HIS A 299 19.30 -13.35 14.94
CA HIS A 299 17.92 -13.07 15.31
C HIS A 299 17.57 -11.60 15.08
N LEU A 300 16.28 -11.32 14.88
CA LEU A 300 15.75 -9.96 14.78
C LEU A 300 16.18 -9.11 15.98
N VAL A 301 16.77 -7.94 15.73
CA VAL A 301 16.96 -6.93 16.77
C VAL A 301 15.59 -6.41 17.21
N ARG A 302 15.31 -6.35 18.51
CA ARG A 302 14.00 -5.96 19.06
C ARG A 302 14.04 -4.66 19.87
N GLU A 303 15.09 -3.88 19.65
CA GLU A 303 15.41 -2.67 20.40
C GLU A 303 15.82 -1.55 19.45
N LYS A 304 15.94 -0.33 19.98
CA LYS A 304 16.47 0.80 19.23
C LYS A 304 17.89 0.47 18.76
N LEU A 305 18.16 0.65 17.47
CA LEU A 305 19.53 0.58 16.95
C LEU A 305 20.36 1.74 17.55
N PRO A 306 21.63 1.50 17.90
CA PRO A 306 22.56 2.59 18.21
C PRO A 306 22.56 3.62 17.07
N ASP A 307 22.69 4.90 17.39
CA ASP A 307 22.49 5.98 16.40
C ASP A 307 23.50 5.89 15.23
N GLU A 308 24.74 5.48 15.52
CA GLU A 308 25.77 5.19 14.54
C GLU A 308 25.39 4.03 13.60
N VAL A 309 24.76 2.98 14.14
CA VAL A 309 24.28 1.84 13.34
C VAL A 309 23.08 2.25 12.50
N LEU A 310 22.12 2.97 13.09
CA LEU A 310 20.92 3.46 12.40
C LEU A 310 21.26 4.41 11.25
N LYS A 311 22.27 5.27 11.45
CA LYS A 311 22.76 6.20 10.43
C LYS A 311 23.22 5.49 9.16
N ASP A 312 23.89 4.35 9.30
CA ASP A 312 24.44 3.61 8.16
C ASP A 312 23.55 2.44 7.71
N TYR A 313 22.51 2.12 8.48
CA TYR A 313 21.56 1.06 8.11
C TYR A 313 20.70 1.46 6.91
N SER A 314 20.62 0.57 5.92
CA SER A 314 19.60 0.56 4.88
C SER A 314 18.81 -0.74 4.88
N GLY A 315 17.51 -0.64 4.61
CA GLY A 315 16.59 -1.78 4.57
C GLY A 315 15.25 -1.51 5.23
N LEU A 316 14.50 -2.59 5.45
CA LEU A 316 13.26 -2.54 6.22
C LEU A 316 13.60 -2.39 7.70
N ILE A 317 12.77 -1.66 8.42
CA ILE A 317 13.00 -1.36 9.83
C ILE A 317 11.67 -1.13 10.55
N GLY A 318 11.54 -1.62 11.78
CA GLY A 318 10.43 -1.26 12.67
C GLY A 318 10.67 0.07 13.36
N HIS A 319 9.63 0.80 13.72
CA HIS A 319 9.76 2.09 14.42
C HIS A 319 10.51 1.97 15.76
N TYR A 320 10.36 0.84 16.46
CA TYR A 320 11.12 0.58 17.69
C TYR A 320 12.65 0.57 17.45
N HIS A 321 13.14 0.28 16.24
CA HIS A 321 14.56 0.36 15.96
C HIS A 321 15.06 1.81 15.85
N ILE A 322 14.16 2.79 15.75
CA ILE A 322 14.47 4.22 15.57
C ILE A 322 14.33 4.95 16.91
N GLN A 323 13.34 4.59 17.73
CA GLN A 323 13.03 5.28 18.98
C GLN A 323 12.76 4.32 20.14
N THR A 324 13.22 4.69 21.33
CA THR A 324 13.05 3.90 22.56
C THR A 324 11.62 3.90 23.12
N ASP A 325 10.82 4.92 22.79
CA ASP A 325 9.42 5.05 23.21
C ASP A 325 8.43 4.36 22.26
N LYS A 326 8.95 3.63 21.26
CA LYS A 326 8.17 2.94 20.23
C LYS A 326 8.29 1.44 20.35
N VAL A 327 7.20 0.76 19.99
CA VAL A 327 7.09 -0.70 20.05
C VAL A 327 6.60 -1.31 18.74
N ASP A 328 6.20 -0.49 17.79
CA ASP A 328 5.68 -0.89 16.49
C ASP A 328 6.79 -1.35 15.52
N PRO A 329 6.53 -2.38 14.68
CA PRO A 329 5.25 -3.06 14.43
C PRO A 329 4.90 -4.18 15.42
N GLY A 330 5.58 -4.26 16.56
CA GLY A 330 5.25 -5.15 17.66
C GLY A 330 5.79 -6.58 17.50
N PRO A 331 5.61 -7.43 18.54
CA PRO A 331 6.16 -8.77 18.58
C PRO A 331 5.52 -9.74 17.57
N ALA A 332 4.33 -9.44 17.05
CA ALA A 332 3.66 -10.30 16.10
C ALA A 332 4.17 -10.15 14.66
N MET A 333 4.90 -9.10 14.29
CA MET A 333 5.37 -8.97 12.91
C MET A 333 6.24 -10.16 12.48
N ASP A 334 5.76 -10.96 11.53
CA ASP A 334 6.52 -11.99 10.82
C ASP A 334 7.45 -11.38 9.75
N TRP A 335 8.62 -10.96 10.21
CA TRP A 335 9.64 -10.33 9.35
C TRP A 335 10.18 -11.27 8.27
N ASP A 336 10.41 -12.55 8.61
CA ASP A 336 10.95 -13.52 7.65
C ASP A 336 9.95 -13.82 6.54
N ARG A 337 8.66 -13.90 6.86
CA ARG A 337 7.62 -14.00 5.84
C ARG A 337 7.67 -12.83 4.86
N VAL A 338 7.71 -11.59 5.35
CA VAL A 338 7.73 -10.38 4.51
C VAL A 338 8.96 -10.38 3.59
N ILE A 339 10.14 -10.64 4.14
CA ILE A 339 11.39 -10.66 3.36
C ILE A 339 11.40 -11.80 2.34
N ASN A 340 11.02 -13.01 2.74
CA ASN A 340 11.02 -14.16 1.85
C ASN A 340 9.97 -14.02 0.74
N GLY A 341 8.79 -13.50 1.06
CA GLY A 341 7.73 -13.20 0.08
C GLY A 341 8.20 -12.15 -0.92
N ALA A 342 8.75 -11.02 -0.43
CA ALA A 342 9.27 -9.97 -1.29
C ALA A 342 10.40 -10.45 -2.19
N ARG A 343 11.38 -11.21 -1.66
CA ARG A 343 12.49 -11.78 -2.45
C ARG A 343 12.03 -12.80 -3.48
N LYS A 344 10.96 -13.56 -3.23
CA LYS A 344 10.37 -14.47 -4.23
C LYS A 344 9.74 -13.69 -5.39
N LEU A 345 9.01 -12.62 -5.08
CA LEU A 345 8.47 -11.71 -6.08
C LEU A 345 9.57 -10.95 -6.82
N SER A 346 10.72 -10.74 -6.16
CA SER A 346 12.08 -10.33 -6.57
C SER A 346 12.71 -10.95 -7.81
N ARG A 347 12.49 -12.26 -7.97
CA ARG A 347 13.28 -13.16 -8.82
C ARG A 347 12.86 -13.16 -10.28
#